data_AF-A0A8T5IPQ0-F1
#
_entry.id   AF-A0A8T5IPQ0-F1
#
_cell.length_a   1.000
_cell.length_b   1.000
_cell.length_c   1.000
_cell.angle_alpha   90.00
_cell.angle_beta   90.00
_cell.angle_gamma   90.00
#
_symmetry.space_group_name_H-M   'P 1'
#
loop_
_entity.id
_entity.type
_entity.pdbx_description
1 polymer ?
#
loop_
_entity_poly.entity_id
_entity_poly.type
_entity_poly.pdbx_seq_one_letter_code
_entity_poly.pdbx_strand_id
1 'polypeptide(L)'
;GTMCSYTLDGQSYEFDEVAGPSFVLEHSEILSGSPFGTLHNLVVSCEDIADNIVSASSAFYVVSDEDVPEPLSIYTGQNYLYLVLNEAANCKYDNEVSNFAFETEGNAMQSSGFDRLVHYAPLGSNVYYIKCQDDFDNIGSFTIYP
;
A
#
# COMPACT_ATOMS: atom_id res chain seq x y z
N GLY A 1 -25.66 11.34 29.70
CA GLY A 1 -25.67 10.35 28.64
C GLY A 1 -25.67 11.08 27.32
N THR A 2 -24.71 10.76 26.49
CA THR A 2 -24.61 11.11 25.09
C THR A 2 -24.58 9.81 24.30
N MET A 3 -25.67 9.49 23.60
CA MET A 3 -25.70 8.32 22.72
C MET A 3 -25.03 8.67 21.41
N CYS A 4 -24.01 7.91 21.01
CA CYS A 4 -23.30 8.12 19.76
C CYS A 4 -23.53 6.92 18.82
N SER A 5 -23.61 7.24 17.53
CA SER A 5 -23.71 6.28 16.43
C SER A 5 -22.81 6.75 15.30
N TYR A 6 -22.50 5.84 14.40
CA TYR A 6 -21.90 6.22 13.12
C TYR A 6 -22.61 5.51 11.98
N THR A 7 -22.61 6.13 10.81
CA THR A 7 -23.01 5.50 9.56
C THR A 7 -21.81 5.36 8.66
N LEU A 8 -21.61 4.18 8.10
CA LEU A 8 -20.62 3.91 7.07
C LEU A 8 -21.37 3.48 5.81
N ASP A 9 -21.23 4.25 4.73
CA ASP A 9 -21.93 4.03 3.46
C ASP A 9 -23.46 3.86 3.60
N GLY A 10 -24.03 4.61 4.54
CA GLY A 10 -25.46 4.59 4.86
C GLY A 10 -25.91 3.39 5.70
N GLN A 11 -25.00 2.49 6.10
CA GLN A 11 -25.27 1.49 7.13
C GLN A 11 -24.99 2.09 8.50
N SER A 12 -25.98 2.08 9.39
CA SER A 12 -25.88 2.62 10.74
C SER A 12 -25.36 1.57 11.72
N TYR A 13 -24.49 2.01 12.61
CA TYR A 13 -23.91 1.23 13.68
C TYR A 13 -24.01 2.05 14.97
N GLU A 14 -24.53 1.40 16.00
CA GLU A 14 -24.61 1.98 17.34
C GLU A 14 -23.37 1.55 18.13
N PHE A 15 -22.70 2.50 18.76
CA PHE A 15 -21.71 2.19 19.80
C PHE A 15 -22.19 2.90 21.06
N ASP A 16 -23.07 2.21 21.79
CA ASP A 16 -23.82 2.84 22.87
C ASP A 16 -23.03 2.90 24.20
N GLU A 17 -23.40 3.87 25.03
CA GLU A 17 -22.67 4.31 26.22
C GLU A 17 -22.49 3.27 27.33
N VAL A 18 -21.30 3.26 27.93
CA VAL A 18 -21.18 2.94 29.36
C VAL A 18 -21.53 4.21 30.13
N ALA A 19 -22.54 4.16 30.99
CA ALA A 19 -22.71 5.13 32.07
C ALA A 19 -21.44 5.13 32.96
N GLY A 20 -20.43 5.93 32.60
CA GLY A 20 -19.11 5.98 33.25
C GLY A 20 -18.08 6.72 32.39
N PRO A 21 -16.87 6.99 32.92
CA PRO A 21 -15.81 7.73 32.21
C PRO A 21 -15.11 6.93 31.09
N SER A 22 -15.64 5.76 30.73
CA SER A 22 -14.99 4.83 29.79
C SER A 22 -15.74 4.82 28.47
N PHE A 23 -15.22 5.57 27.51
CA PHE A 23 -15.67 5.56 26.13
C PHE A 23 -15.05 4.37 25.39
N VAL A 24 -15.82 3.68 24.56
CA VAL A 24 -15.25 2.80 23.53
C VAL A 24 -14.61 3.72 22.49
N LEU A 25 -13.28 3.75 22.46
CA LEU A 25 -12.50 4.64 21.58
C LEU A 25 -12.22 4.03 20.20
N GLU A 26 -12.52 2.74 20.03
CA GLU A 26 -12.18 1.98 18.84
C GLU A 26 -13.37 1.13 18.41
N HIS A 27 -13.73 1.24 17.13
CA HIS A 27 -14.69 0.37 16.49
C HIS A 27 -14.07 -0.17 15.19
N SER A 28 -14.32 -1.43 14.88
CA SER A 28 -13.75 -2.11 13.72
C SER A 28 -14.88 -2.61 12.83
N GLU A 29 -14.86 -2.22 11.56
CA GLU A 29 -15.73 -2.82 10.55
C GLU A 29 -14.87 -3.41 9.45
N ILE A 30 -15.21 -4.63 9.04
CA ILE A 30 -14.59 -5.24 7.88
C ILE A 30 -15.24 -4.61 6.65
N LEU A 31 -14.45 -3.88 5.88
CA LEU A 31 -14.84 -3.38 4.56
C LEU A 31 -14.73 -4.54 3.56
N SER A 32 -15.56 -5.57 3.73
CA SER A 32 -15.53 -6.75 2.89
C SER A 32 -16.16 -6.44 1.53
N GLY A 33 -15.34 -6.46 0.48
CA GLY A 33 -15.82 -6.47 -0.90
C GLY A 33 -16.23 -5.11 -1.47
N SER A 34 -15.73 -3.99 -0.94
CA SER A 34 -15.77 -2.75 -1.72
C SER A 34 -14.81 -2.88 -2.92
N PRO A 35 -15.24 -2.56 -4.14
CA PRO A 35 -14.33 -2.48 -5.28
C PRO A 35 -13.12 -1.59 -4.94
N PHE A 36 -11.93 -1.95 -5.42
CA PHE A 36 -10.72 -1.14 -5.28
C PHE A 36 -11.01 0.34 -5.56
N GLY A 37 -10.61 1.23 -4.64
CA GLY A 37 -10.79 2.67 -4.81
C GLY A 37 -12.24 3.14 -4.65
N THR A 38 -13.09 2.39 -3.95
CA THR A 38 -14.43 2.87 -3.58
C THR A 38 -14.32 4.00 -2.56
N LEU A 39 -15.09 5.08 -2.78
CA LEU A 39 -15.24 6.17 -1.84
C LEU A 39 -16.19 5.76 -0.71
N HIS A 40 -15.65 5.64 0.49
CA HIS A 40 -16.39 5.38 1.72
C HIS A 40 -16.74 6.68 2.42
N ASN A 41 -17.99 6.79 2.90
CA ASN A 41 -18.45 7.93 3.67
C ASN A 41 -18.77 7.49 5.10
N LEU A 42 -17.99 8.02 6.04
CA LEU A 42 -18.22 7.86 7.47
C LEU A 42 -18.89 9.13 8.00
N VAL A 43 -20.01 8.97 8.69
CA VAL A 43 -20.67 10.04 9.44
C VAL A 43 -20.80 9.59 10.89
N VAL A 44 -20.33 10.38 11.84
CA VAL A 44 -20.51 10.14 13.27
C VAL A 44 -21.55 11.13 13.78
N SER A 45 -22.50 10.67 14.58
CA SER A 45 -23.58 11.47 15.16
C SER A 45 -23.74 11.15 16.64
N CYS A 46 -23.88 12.19 17.47
CA CYS A 46 -24.09 12.05 18.91
C CYS A 46 -25.27 12.91 19.36
N GLU A 47 -26.09 12.36 20.24
CA GLU A 47 -27.27 13.00 20.83
C GLU A 47 -27.16 13.00 22.36
N ASP A 48 -27.29 14.16 23.01
CA ASP A 48 -27.29 14.25 24.47
C ASP A 48 -28.68 14.04 25.10
N ILE A 49 -28.75 13.90 26.44
CA ILE A 49 -30.03 13.75 27.17
C ILE A 49 -31.02 14.92 27.02
N ALA A 50 -30.57 16.04 26.45
CA ALA A 50 -31.39 17.21 26.18
C ALA A 50 -31.75 17.31 24.68
N ASP A 51 -31.59 16.21 23.94
CA ASP A 51 -31.86 16.05 22.51
C ASP A 51 -31.02 17.00 21.61
N ASN A 52 -29.84 17.46 22.08
CA ASN A 52 -28.92 18.19 21.23
C ASN A 52 -28.10 17.21 20.38
N ILE A 53 -28.15 17.41 19.05
CA ILE A 53 -27.45 16.54 18.08
C ILE A 53 -26.24 17.27 17.49
N VAL A 54 -25.10 16.58 17.45
CA VAL A 54 -23.90 17.00 16.71
C VAL A 54 -23.45 15.88 15.77
N SER A 55 -23.02 16.25 14.55
CA SER A 55 -22.48 15.30 13.58
C SER A 55 -21.20 15.79 12.91
N ALA A 56 -20.36 14.84 12.50
CA ALA A 56 -19.15 15.05 11.71
C ALA A 56 -19.07 13.99 10.62
N SER A 57 -18.42 14.29 9.50
CA SER A 57 -18.24 13.33 8.41
C SER A 57 -16.81 13.33 7.87
N SER A 58 -16.41 12.20 7.33
CA SER A 58 -15.15 12.00 6.61
C SER A 58 -15.40 11.10 5.42
N ALA A 59 -14.68 11.34 4.33
CA ALA A 59 -14.71 10.50 3.16
C ALA A 59 -13.29 10.00 2.86
N PHE A 60 -13.16 8.69 2.61
CA PHE A 60 -11.87 8.05 2.40
C PHE A 60 -11.96 6.97 1.33
N TYR A 61 -10.83 6.65 0.71
CA TYR A 61 -10.71 5.53 -0.21
C TYR A 61 -9.98 4.39 0.50
N VAL A 62 -10.37 3.16 0.19
CA VAL A 62 -9.55 1.99 0.48
C VAL A 62 -9.02 1.46 -0.83
N VAL A 63 -7.70 1.39 -0.91
CA VAL A 63 -6.94 0.86 -2.03
C VAL A 63 -6.12 -0.31 -1.52
N SER A 64 -6.13 -1.41 -2.27
CA SER A 64 -5.36 -2.62 -1.99
C SER A 64 -4.71 -3.06 -3.28
N ASP A 65 -3.41 -3.33 -3.23
CA ASP A 65 -2.68 -3.96 -4.32
C ASP A 65 -2.10 -5.27 -3.78
N GLU A 66 -2.35 -6.37 -4.48
CA GLU A 66 -1.79 -7.69 -4.16
C GLU A 66 -0.86 -8.18 -5.28
N ASP A 67 -0.75 -7.43 -6.37
CA ASP A 67 0.10 -7.78 -7.50
C ASP A 67 1.54 -7.34 -7.21
N VAL A 68 2.51 -8.07 -7.74
CA VAL A 68 3.92 -7.72 -7.62
C VAL A 68 4.37 -6.96 -8.88
N PRO A 69 5.41 -6.10 -8.79
CA PRO A 69 5.95 -5.46 -9.97
C PRO A 69 6.45 -6.48 -10.99
N GLU A 70 6.00 -6.41 -12.23
CA GLU A 70 6.38 -7.35 -13.29
C GLU A 70 7.28 -6.70 -14.36
N PRO A 71 8.35 -7.39 -14.82
CA PRO A 71 9.17 -6.94 -15.94
C PRO A 71 8.38 -6.86 -17.24
N LEU A 72 8.26 -5.66 -17.81
CA LEU A 72 7.78 -5.44 -19.18
C LEU A 72 8.89 -5.56 -20.22
N SER A 73 10.10 -5.12 -19.88
CA SER A 73 11.24 -5.15 -20.79
C SER A 73 12.55 -5.25 -20.05
N ILE A 74 13.47 -6.04 -20.59
CA ILE A 74 14.83 -6.22 -20.09
C ILE A 74 15.76 -6.07 -21.28
N TYR A 75 16.75 -5.19 -21.18
CA TYR A 75 17.73 -4.98 -22.25
C TYR A 75 19.05 -4.43 -21.70
N THR A 76 20.10 -4.49 -22.51
CA THR A 76 21.43 -3.96 -22.18
C THR A 76 21.76 -2.75 -23.06
N GLY A 77 22.48 -1.77 -22.51
CA GLY A 77 22.90 -0.58 -23.25
C GLY A 77 23.86 0.29 -22.45
N GLN A 78 24.82 0.94 -23.11
CA GLN A 78 25.76 1.89 -22.48
C GLN A 78 26.44 1.37 -21.20
N ASN A 79 26.75 0.07 -21.12
CA ASN A 79 27.30 -0.61 -19.94
C ASN A 79 26.34 -0.72 -18.73
N TYR A 80 25.04 -0.76 -18.98
CA TYR A 80 23.99 -0.98 -18.00
C TYR A 80 22.99 -2.07 -18.43
N LEU A 81 22.49 -2.80 -17.44
CA LEU A 81 21.30 -3.63 -17.54
C LEU A 81 20.11 -2.74 -17.20
N TYR A 82 19.13 -2.67 -18.09
CA TYR A 82 17.88 -1.96 -17.90
C TYR A 82 16.74 -2.94 -17.64
N LEU A 83 15.88 -2.57 -16.69
CA LEU A 83 14.67 -3.26 -16.31
C LEU A 83 13.52 -2.23 -16.34
N VAL A 84 12.50 -2.50 -17.14
CA VAL A 84 11.27 -1.71 -17.20
C VAL A 84 10.15 -2.52 -16.58
N LEU A 85 9.41 -1.92 -15.66
CA LEU A 85 8.31 -2.55 -14.92
C LEU A 85 6.94 -2.06 -15.40
N ASN A 86 5.90 -2.83 -15.10
CA ASN A 86 4.50 -2.48 -15.33
C ASN A 86 3.97 -1.44 -14.34
N GLU A 87 4.66 -1.25 -13.21
CA GLU A 87 4.30 -0.31 -12.16
C GLU A 87 5.53 0.30 -11.47
N ALA A 88 5.28 1.31 -10.63
CA ALA A 88 6.31 2.03 -9.91
C ALA A 88 6.85 1.18 -8.77
N ALA A 89 8.17 0.96 -8.74
CA ALA A 89 8.79 0.16 -7.68
C ALA A 89 10.19 0.64 -7.33
N ASN A 90 10.70 0.23 -6.17
CA ASN A 90 12.11 0.34 -5.82
C ASN A 90 12.78 -1.02 -6.06
N CYS A 91 13.82 -1.06 -6.89
CA CYS A 91 14.52 -2.31 -7.20
C CYS A 91 15.90 -2.37 -6.55
N LYS A 92 16.25 -3.57 -6.09
CA LYS A 92 17.59 -3.94 -5.62
C LYS A 92 18.08 -5.18 -6.35
N TYR A 93 19.39 -5.34 -6.44
CA TYR A 93 20.01 -6.49 -7.06
C TYR A 93 21.21 -7.04 -6.29
N ASP A 94 21.45 -8.32 -6.44
CA ASP A 94 22.65 -9.01 -5.98
C ASP A 94 23.17 -9.94 -7.09
N ASN A 95 24.47 -10.17 -7.14
CA ASN A 95 25.10 -10.99 -8.18
C ASN A 95 25.55 -12.37 -7.68
N GLU A 96 25.46 -12.63 -6.37
CA GLU A 96 25.91 -13.84 -5.71
C GLU A 96 24.79 -14.55 -4.94
N VAL A 97 23.90 -13.78 -4.29
CA VAL A 97 22.86 -14.29 -3.40
C VAL A 97 21.47 -14.10 -4.02
N SER A 98 20.79 -15.19 -4.36
CA SER A 98 19.47 -15.14 -5.00
C SER A 98 18.32 -14.73 -4.09
N ASN A 99 18.45 -14.99 -2.78
CA ASN A 99 17.42 -14.69 -1.80
C ASN A 99 17.87 -13.67 -0.75
N PHE A 100 18.50 -12.59 -1.20
CA PHE A 100 18.89 -11.51 -0.29
C PHE A 100 17.65 -10.84 0.35
N ALA A 101 17.80 -10.34 1.57
CA ALA A 101 16.75 -9.63 2.29
C ALA A 101 16.58 -8.21 1.72
N PHE A 102 15.41 -7.91 1.12
CA PHE A 102 15.20 -6.63 0.41
C PHE A 102 15.48 -5.40 1.29
N GLU A 103 15.06 -5.40 2.55
CA GLU A 103 15.23 -4.25 3.45
C GLU A 103 16.69 -3.97 3.79
N THR A 104 17.50 -5.02 4.01
CA THR A 104 18.82 -4.91 4.64
C THR A 104 19.99 -5.26 3.73
N GLU A 105 19.74 -5.91 2.59
CA GLU A 105 20.76 -6.45 1.68
C GLU A 105 20.50 -6.00 0.23
N GLY A 106 21.41 -6.38 -0.68
CA GLY A 106 21.36 -6.02 -2.09
C GLY A 106 21.79 -4.58 -2.39
N ASN A 107 22.14 -4.35 -3.65
CA ASN A 107 22.52 -3.04 -4.18
C ASN A 107 21.31 -2.37 -4.80
N ALA A 108 21.06 -1.10 -4.49
CA ALA A 108 19.98 -0.34 -5.13
C ALA A 108 20.24 -0.20 -6.64
N MET A 109 19.22 -0.51 -7.44
CA MET A 109 19.20 -0.10 -8.84
C MET A 109 18.92 1.41 -8.91
N GLN A 110 19.50 2.07 -9.91
CA GLN A 110 19.19 3.47 -10.17
C GLN A 110 17.89 3.54 -10.97
N SER A 111 17.07 4.56 -10.76
CA SER A 111 15.85 4.77 -11.55
C SER A 111 16.01 5.96 -12.50
N SER A 112 15.49 5.85 -13.72
CA SER A 112 15.42 6.98 -14.64
C SER A 112 14.06 7.67 -14.53
N GLY A 113 14.03 8.84 -13.91
CA GLY A 113 12.81 9.64 -13.77
C GLY A 113 12.17 9.55 -12.39
N PHE A 114 11.01 10.20 -12.25
CA PHE A 114 10.25 10.24 -11.00
C PHE A 114 9.17 9.16 -10.92
N ASP A 115 8.88 8.47 -12.02
CA ASP A 115 7.83 7.44 -12.09
C ASP A 115 8.26 6.09 -11.53
N ARG A 116 9.57 5.86 -11.37
CA ARG A 116 10.16 4.60 -10.89
C ARG A 116 9.77 3.38 -11.73
N LEU A 117 9.49 3.58 -13.02
CA LEU A 117 9.15 2.48 -13.94
C LEU A 117 10.38 1.86 -14.60
N VAL A 118 11.46 2.62 -14.72
CA VAL A 118 12.69 2.20 -15.38
C VAL A 118 13.82 2.19 -14.37
N HIS A 119 14.48 1.04 -14.27
CA HIS A 119 15.58 0.75 -13.37
C HIS A 119 16.79 0.30 -14.14
N TYR A 120 17.99 0.63 -13.64
CA TYR A 120 19.22 0.19 -14.25
C TYR A 120 20.33 -0.10 -13.23
N ALA A 121 21.15 -1.10 -13.56
CA ALA A 121 22.31 -1.51 -12.78
C ALA A 121 23.54 -1.60 -13.69
N PRO A 122 24.76 -1.29 -13.21
CA PRO A 122 25.98 -1.44 -14.00
C PRO A 122 26.15 -2.87 -14.51
N LEU A 123 26.48 -3.03 -15.79
CA LEU A 123 26.87 -4.33 -16.36
C LEU A 123 28.25 -4.74 -15.84
N GLY A 124 28.37 -6.00 -15.46
CA GLY A 124 29.61 -6.56 -14.93
C GLY A 124 29.48 -7.98 -14.38
N SER A 125 28.26 -8.49 -14.20
CA SER A 125 27.99 -9.87 -13.81
C SER A 125 27.30 -10.66 -14.92
N ASN A 126 27.43 -11.99 -14.89
CA ASN A 126 26.69 -12.90 -15.76
C ASN A 126 25.28 -13.21 -15.22
N VAL A 127 24.99 -12.82 -13.98
CA VAL A 127 23.70 -13.06 -13.33
C VAL A 127 23.35 -11.90 -12.40
N TYR A 128 22.08 -11.51 -12.42
CA TYR A 128 21.49 -10.52 -11.53
C TYR A 128 20.25 -11.13 -10.89
N TYR A 129 20.29 -11.30 -9.58
CA TYR A 129 19.12 -11.59 -8.77
C TYR A 129 18.53 -10.26 -8.36
N ILE A 130 17.32 -9.97 -8.83
CA ILE A 130 16.67 -8.67 -8.63
C ILE A 130 15.42 -8.88 -7.80
N LYS A 131 15.19 -7.98 -6.85
CA LYS A 131 13.94 -7.86 -6.12
C LYS A 131 13.41 -6.43 -6.28
N CYS A 132 12.13 -6.27 -6.54
CA CYS A 132 11.48 -4.97 -6.67
C CYS A 132 10.26 -4.92 -5.76
N GLN A 133 10.14 -3.85 -4.98
CA GLN A 133 9.04 -3.59 -4.05
C GLN A 133 8.24 -2.38 -4.54
N ASP A 134 6.93 -2.53 -4.68
CA ASP A 134 6.00 -1.44 -5.02
C ASP A 134 5.73 -0.51 -3.81
N ASP A 135 4.75 0.38 -3.93
CA ASP A 135 4.30 1.24 -2.83
C ASP A 135 3.37 0.54 -1.82
N PHE A 136 2.96 -0.71 -2.10
CA PHE A 136 2.09 -1.55 -1.26
C PHE A 136 2.86 -2.69 -0.55
N ASP A 137 4.20 -2.65 -0.61
CA ASP A 137 5.13 -3.63 -0.06
C ASP A 137 5.09 -5.02 -0.73
N ASN A 138 4.50 -5.14 -1.93
CA ASN A 138 4.53 -6.36 -2.73
C ASN A 138 5.92 -6.53 -3.37
N ILE A 139 6.56 -7.69 -3.18
CA ILE A 139 7.93 -7.95 -3.64
C ILE A 139 7.97 -8.99 -4.75
N GLY A 140 8.30 -8.54 -5.96
CA GLY A 140 8.64 -9.39 -7.10
C GLY A 140 10.12 -9.80 -7.07
N SER A 141 10.43 -11.04 -7.48
CA SER A 141 11.81 -11.56 -7.55
C SER A 141 12.13 -12.16 -8.93
N PHE A 142 13.26 -11.77 -9.52
CA PHE A 142 13.66 -12.15 -10.88
C PHE A 142 15.13 -12.55 -10.93
N THR A 143 15.46 -13.48 -11.83
CA THR A 143 16.84 -13.81 -12.17
C THR A 143 17.09 -13.47 -13.63
N ILE A 144 18.03 -12.58 -13.90
CA ILE A 144 18.37 -12.10 -15.24
C ILE A 144 19.79 -12.54 -15.58
N TYR A 145 19.95 -13.09 -16.79
CA TYR A 145 21.23 -13.43 -17.42
C TYR A 145 21.42 -12.48 -18.62
N PRO A 146 22.23 -11.40 -18.48
CA PRO A 146 22.35 -10.33 -19.48
C PRO A 146 23.03 -10.71 -20.79
#